data_AF-A0A2V8P0B8-F1
#
_entry.id   AF-A0A2V8P0B8-F1
#
_cell.length_a   1.000
_cell.length_b   1.000
_cell.length_c   1.000
_cell.angle_alpha   90.00
_cell.angle_beta   90.00
_cell.angle_gamma   90.00
#
_symmetry.space_group_name_H-M   'P 1'
#
loop_
_entity.id
_entity.type
_entity.pdbx_description
1 polymer ?
#
loop_
_entity_poly.entity_id
_entity_poly.type
_entity_poly.pdbx_seq_one_letter_code
_entity_poly.pdbx_strand_id
1 'polypeptide(L)' 'MFPVFFPVSVLPKALSVVLSSLLFAMVHNIYSFTAAFFGGILLGFIYMKSGIESAIAAHFCANFLFYSASYLS' A
#
# COMPACT_ATOMS: atom_id res chain seq x y z
N MET A 1 29.94 17.36 14.04
CA MET A 1 29.14 17.43 12.80
C MET A 1 28.06 16.36 12.89
N PHE A 2 26.87 16.72 13.40
CA PHE A 2 25.74 15.80 13.55
C PHE A 2 25.05 15.59 12.19
N PRO A 3 24.63 14.38 11.82
CA PRO A 3 24.05 14.13 10.50
C PRO A 3 22.58 14.58 10.48
N VAL A 4 22.33 15.81 10.04
CA VAL A 4 20.98 16.36 9.83
C VAL A 4 20.27 15.74 8.59
N PHE A 5 20.96 14.89 7.83
CA PHE A 5 20.51 14.40 6.51
C PHE A 5 19.55 13.19 6.54
N PHE A 6 19.39 12.48 7.66
CA PHE A 6 18.62 11.24 7.69
C PHE A 6 17.11 11.39 7.39
N PRO A 7 16.35 12.34 7.99
CA PRO A 7 14.90 12.41 7.74
C PRO A 7 14.54 12.95 6.35
N VAL A 8 15.35 13.86 5.80
CA VAL A 8 15.07 14.50 4.49
C VAL A 8 15.17 13.50 3.34
N SER A 9 16.09 12.54 3.44
CA SER A 9 16.28 11.52 2.38
C SER A 9 15.13 10.51 2.29
N VAL A 10 14.39 10.30 3.37
CA VAL A 10 13.27 9.34 3.45
C VAL A 10 11.95 9.98 3.05
N LEU A 11 11.82 11.29 3.26
CA LEU A 11 10.58 12.05 3.02
C LEU A 11 10.00 11.84 1.60
N PRO A 12 10.78 11.88 0.49
CA PRO A 12 10.22 11.67 -0.85
C PRO A 12 9.64 10.27 -1.05
N LYS A 13 10.28 9.24 -0.47
CA LYS A 13 9.81 7.84 -0.55
C LYS A 13 8.57 7.63 0.29
N ALA A 14 8.54 8.18 1.51
CA ALA A 14 7.35 8.10 2.35
C ALA A 14 6.16 8.80 1.69
N LEU A 15 6.38 10.00 1.13
CA LEU A 15 5.34 10.77 0.46
C LEU A 15 4.83 10.08 -0.81
N SER A 16 5.70 9.45 -1.61
CA SER A 16 5.26 8.71 -2.79
C SER A 16 4.37 7.51 -2.43
N VAL A 17 4.67 6.80 -1.34
CA VAL A 17 3.82 5.73 -0.82
C VAL A 17 2.48 6.28 -0.33
N VAL A 18 2.48 7.36 0.45
CA VAL A 18 1.25 7.97 0.95
C VAL A 18 0.35 8.47 -0.18
N LEU A 19 0.91 9.19 -1.16
CA LEU A 19 0.15 9.74 -2.29
C LEU A 19 -0.39 8.64 -3.22
N SER A 20 0.40 7.61 -3.51
CA SER A 20 -0.08 6.47 -4.29
C SER A 20 -1.16 5.67 -3.57
N SER A 21 -1.04 5.52 -2.25
CA SER A 21 -2.06 4.87 -1.42
C SER A 21 -3.35 5.69 -1.35
N LEU A 22 -3.25 7.01 -1.32
CA LEU A 22 -4.40 7.91 -1.39
C LEU A 22 -5.12 7.80 -2.74
N LEU A 23 -4.36 7.79 -3.84
CA LEU A 23 -4.92 7.58 -5.18
C LEU A 23 -5.63 6.22 -5.29
N PHE A 24 -5.01 5.17 -4.78
CA PHE A 24 -5.60 3.83 -4.75
C PHE A 24 -6.92 3.80 -3.94
N ALA A 25 -6.95 4.47 -2.79
CA ALA A 25 -8.16 4.56 -1.95
C ALA A 25 -9.29 5.36 -2.61
N MET A 26 -8.98 6.43 -3.35
CA MET A 26 -9.97 7.25 -4.05
C MET A 26 -10.70 6.51 -5.19
N VAL A 27 -10.09 5.46 -5.74
CA VAL A 27 -10.73 4.61 -6.77
C VAL A 27 -11.71 3.59 -6.15
N HIS A 28 -11.65 3.39 -4.83
CA HIS A 28 -12.56 2.51 -4.10
C HIS A 28 -13.78 3.27 -3.57
N ASN A 29 -14.84 2.53 -3.22
CA ASN A 29 -16.02 3.12 -2.57
C ASN A 29 -15.67 3.67 -1.18
N ILE A 30 -16.42 4.66 -0.70
CA ILE A 30 -16.25 5.33 0.60
C ILE A 30 -16.15 4.32 1.75
N TYR A 31 -16.97 3.28 1.74
CA TYR A 31 -16.96 2.23 2.76
C TYR A 31 -15.65 1.42 2.81
N SER A 32 -14.94 1.33 1.68
CA SER A 32 -13.67 0.59 1.55
C SER A 32 -12.45 1.50 1.59
N PHE A 33 -12.63 2.83 1.69
CA PHE A 33 -11.55 3.81 1.59
C PHE A 33 -10.43 3.54 2.59
N THR A 34 -10.77 3.36 3.86
CA THR A 34 -9.77 3.11 4.92
C THR A 34 -8.99 1.83 4.67
N ALA A 35 -9.68 0.74 4.33
CA ALA A 35 -9.03 -0.53 4.01
C ALA A 35 -8.14 -0.43 2.77
N ALA A 36 -8.60 0.26 1.72
CA ALA A 36 -7.84 0.50 0.51
C ALA A 36 -6.60 1.39 0.78
N PHE A 37 -6.72 2.44 1.60
CA PHE A 37 -5.59 3.30 1.94
C PHE A 37 -4.48 2.53 2.67
N PHE A 38 -4.81 1.80 3.73
CA PHE A 38 -3.83 1.01 4.46
C PHE A 38 -3.31 -0.19 3.64
N GLY A 39 -4.18 -0.80 2.83
CA GLY A 39 -3.77 -1.82 1.86
C GLY A 39 -2.76 -1.27 0.85
N GLY A 40 -3.00 -0.06 0.33
CA GLY A 40 -2.08 0.66 -0.56
C GLY A 40 -0.72 0.92 0.08
N ILE A 41 -0.69 1.32 1.36
CA ILE A 41 0.58 1.52 2.09
C ILE A 41 1.34 0.20 2.19
N LEU A 42 0.66 -0.89 2.54
CA LEU A 42 1.26 -2.22 2.63
C LEU A 42 1.80 -2.70 1.28
N LEU A 43 1.02 -2.54 0.20
CA LEU A 43 1.46 -2.84 -1.17
C LEU A 43 2.69 -2.00 -1.56
N GLY A 44 2.69 -0.71 -1.23
CA GLY A 44 3.83 0.17 -1.48
C GLY A 44 5.09 -0.30 -0.77
N PHE A 45 4.96 -0.78 0.47
CA PHE A 45 6.09 -1.37 1.21
C PHE A 45 6.58 -2.68 0.58
N ILE A 46 5.67 -3.57 0.18
CA ILE A 46 6.00 -4.82 -0.51
C ILE A 46 6.72 -4.53 -1.82
N TYR A 47 6.21 -3.59 -2.63
CA TYR A 47 6.85 -3.13 -3.85
C TYR A 47 8.28 -2.64 -3.61
N MET A 48 8.47 -1.78 -2.60
CA MET A 48 9.80 -1.24 -2.28
C MET A 48 10.80 -2.29 -1.78
N LYS A 49 10.32 -3.39 -1.18
CA LYS A 49 11.15 -4.47 -0.64
C LYS A 49 11.46 -5.55 -1.66
N SER A 50 10.48 -5.88 -2.51
CA SER A 50 10.44 -7.16 -3.23
C SER A 50 10.03 -7.03 -4.70
N GLY A 51 9.84 -5.81 -5.22
CA GLY A 51 9.52 -5.57 -6.63
C GLY A 51 8.04 -5.68 -6.98
N ILE A 52 7.71 -5.42 -8.24
CA ILE A 52 6.32 -5.28 -8.71
C ILE A 52 5.57 -6.62 -8.71
N GLU A 53 6.25 -7.72 -9.02
CA GLU A 53 5.69 -9.07 -9.06
C GLU A 53 5.15 -9.47 -7.70
N SER A 54 5.89 -9.15 -6.64
CA SER A 54 5.48 -9.43 -5.26
C SER A 54 4.27 -8.60 -4.82
N ALA A 55 4.18 -7.33 -5.24
CA ALA A 55 3.04 -6.47 -4.94
C ALA A 55 1.78 -6.94 -5.68
N ILE A 56 1.91 -7.39 -6.93
CA ILE A 56 0.82 -8.00 -7.70
C ILE A 56 0.34 -9.28 -7.02
N ALA A 57 1.26 -10.17 -6.63
CA ALA A 57 0.91 -11.41 -5.93
C ALA A 57 0.21 -11.15 -4.59
N ALA A 58 0.69 -10.17 -3.81
CA ALA A 58 0.07 -9.77 -2.55
C ALA A 58 -1.34 -9.20 -2.77
N HIS A 59 -1.53 -8.36 -3.79
CA HIS A 59 -2.84 -7.82 -4.13
C HIS A 59 -3.83 -8.91 -4.54
N PHE A 60 -3.38 -9.86 -5.37
CA PHE A 60 -4.19 -11.00 -5.78
C PHE A 60 -4.59 -11.87 -4.57
N CYS A 61 -3.63 -12.15 -3.67
CA CYS A 61 -3.89 -12.91 -2.45
C CYS A 61 -4.91 -12.21 -1.55
N ALA A 62 -4.78 -10.89 -1.37
CA ALA A 62 -5.75 -10.11 -0.60
C ALA A 62 -7.17 -10.20 -1.22
N ASN A 63 -7.30 -10.06 -2.53
CA ASN A 63 -8.58 -10.21 -3.23
C ASN A 63 -9.17 -11.61 -3.06
N PHE A 64 -8.34 -12.65 -3.17
CA PHE A 64 -8.77 -14.04 -2.96
C PHE A 64 -9.27 -14.28 -1.53
N LEU A 65 -8.56 -13.75 -0.53
CA LEU A 65 -8.95 -13.87 0.88
C LEU A 65 -10.24 -13.11 1.18
N PHE A 66 -10.37 -11.87 0.69
CA PHE A 66 -11.59 -11.08 0.89
C PHE A 66 -12.80 -11.71 0.19
N TYR A 67 -12.62 -12.24 -1.03
CA TYR A 67 -13.66 -12.98 -1.71
C TYR A 67 -14.07 -14.21 -0.90
N SER A 68 -13.10 -15.01 -0.46
CA SER A 68 -13.36 -16.22 0.33
C SER A 68 -14.08 -15.89 1.64
N ALA A 69 -13.66 -14.85 2.36
CA ALA A 69 -14.29 -14.42 3.61
C ALA A 69 -15.68 -13.80 3.41
N SER A 70 -16.00 -13.28 2.22
CA SER A 70 -17.28 -12.62 1.95
C SER A 70 -18.33 -13.55 1.35
N TYR A 71 -17.89 -14.61 0.66
CA TYR A 71 -18.77 -15.45 -0.17
C TYR A 71 -18.64 -16.97 0.06
N LEU A 72 -17.57 -17.43 0.72
CA LEU A 72 -17.30 -18.86 0.95
C LEU A 72 -17.23 -19.23 2.45
N SER A 73 -17.52 -18.28 3.34
CA SER A 73 -17.56 -18.45 4.80
C SER A 73 -18.89 -19.01 5.29
#